data_AF-A0A452UQU6-F1
#
_entry.id   AF-A0A452UQU6-F1
#
_cell.length_a   1.000
_cell.length_b   1.000
_cell.length_c   1.000
_cell.angle_alpha   90.00
_cell.angle_beta   90.00
_cell.angle_gamma   90.00
#
_symmetry.space_group_name_H-M   'P 1'
#
loop_
_entity.id
_entity.type
_entity.pdbx_description
1 polymer ?
#
loop_
_entity_poly.entity_id
_entity_poly.type
_entity_poly.pdbx_seq_one_letter_code
_entity_poly.pdbx_strand_id
1 'polypeptide(L)'
;MQRRGLVEGPDFEVFQRRYFTPAEVGAQESMWEILHRYLPYNAHAASYTWKHEGKKLNMDYTLEENGIRDEDEEFDYLNMDGTLYTPAILLHFNDDLTEL
;
A
#
# COMPACT_ATOMS: atom_id res chain seq x y z
N MET A 1 -16.14 -5.26 34.60
CA MET A 1 -15.04 -5.85 33.80
C MET A 1 -14.76 -4.93 32.63
N GLN A 2 -13.62 -4.24 32.65
CA GLN A 2 -13.19 -3.31 31.60
C GLN A 2 -12.75 -4.16 30.41
N ARG A 3 -13.48 -4.08 29.28
CA ARG A 3 -13.09 -4.72 28.03
C ARG A 3 -11.89 -3.93 27.52
N ARG A 4 -10.70 -4.53 27.56
CA ARG A 4 -9.48 -3.95 26.98
C ARG A 4 -9.75 -3.65 25.51
N GLY A 5 -9.52 -2.39 25.12
CA GLY A 5 -9.86 -1.86 23.82
C GLY A 5 -9.19 -2.67 22.71
N LEU A 6 -10.02 -3.21 21.81
CA LEU A 6 -9.59 -3.27 20.43
C LEU A 6 -9.29 -1.82 20.05
N VAL A 7 -8.07 -1.54 19.61
CA VAL A 7 -7.82 -0.35 18.81
C VAL A 7 -8.87 -0.40 17.69
N GLU A 8 -9.64 0.66 17.50
CA GLU A 8 -10.59 0.70 16.39
C GLU A 8 -9.76 0.47 15.12
N GLY A 9 -9.91 -0.73 14.54
CA GLY A 9 -9.44 -0.99 13.20
C GLY A 9 -10.11 0.02 12.27
N PRO A 10 -9.54 0.27 11.08
CA PRO A 10 -10.16 1.19 10.14
C PRO A 10 -11.65 0.85 9.99
N ASP A 11 -12.50 1.86 10.16
CA ASP A 11 -13.95 1.73 10.03
C ASP A 11 -14.26 1.07 8.67
N PHE A 12 -14.74 -0.17 8.69
CA PHE A 12 -14.99 -0.95 7.49
C PHE A 12 -16.14 -0.39 6.64
N GLU A 13 -16.98 0.51 7.17
CA GLU A 13 -17.95 1.26 6.37
C GLU A 13 -17.27 2.36 5.54
N VAL A 14 -16.12 2.87 6.00
CA VAL A 14 -15.32 3.92 5.34
C VAL A 14 -14.09 3.34 4.62
N PHE A 15 -13.68 2.12 4.95
CA PHE A 15 -12.65 1.34 4.26
C PHE A 15 -13.21 0.75 2.96
N GLN A 16 -13.75 1.61 2.10
CA GLN A 16 -13.77 1.29 0.68
C GLN A 16 -12.32 1.03 0.30
N ARG A 17 -12.03 -0.17 -0.24
CA ARG A 17 -10.78 -0.54 -0.89
C ARG A 17 -10.38 0.64 -1.80
N ARG A 18 -9.53 1.54 -1.29
CA ARG A 18 -9.03 2.65 -2.10
C ARG A 18 -7.81 2.11 -2.80
N TYR A 19 -8.06 1.76 -4.05
CA TYR A 19 -7.01 1.52 -5.02
C TYR A 19 -6.36 2.87 -5.26
N PHE A 20 -5.16 3.08 -4.73
CA PHE A 20 -4.27 4.08 -5.32
C PHE A 20 -3.79 3.45 -6.62
N THR A 21 -4.14 4.07 -7.74
CA THR A 21 -3.63 3.58 -9.02
C THR A 21 -2.14 3.92 -9.13
N PRO A 22 -1.31 3.09 -9.76
CA PRO A 22 0.07 3.45 -10.08
C PRO A 22 0.16 4.80 -10.80
N ALA A 23 -0.85 5.21 -11.58
CA ALA A 23 -0.90 6.53 -12.21
C ALA A 23 -1.00 7.72 -11.23
N GLU A 24 -1.51 7.53 -10.01
CA GLU A 24 -1.55 8.53 -8.93
C GLU A 24 -0.27 8.53 -8.08
N VAL A 25 0.56 7.50 -8.27
CA VAL A 25 1.81 7.25 -7.56
C VAL A 25 2.94 7.28 -8.58
N GLY A 26 3.50 8.46 -8.84
CA GLY A 26 4.51 8.64 -9.89
C GLY A 26 5.55 7.51 -9.85
N ALA A 27 5.86 6.92 -11.01
CA ALA A 27 6.73 5.74 -11.12
C ALA A 27 8.13 5.92 -10.46
N GLN A 28 8.51 7.15 -10.17
CA GLN A 28 9.79 7.57 -9.58
C GLN A 28 9.71 7.82 -8.07
N GLU A 29 8.51 7.73 -7.46
CA GLU A 29 8.35 7.92 -6.02
C GLU A 29 8.92 6.71 -5.26
N SER A 30 9.71 7.01 -4.24
CA SER A 30 10.13 6.03 -3.24
C SER A 30 8.95 5.58 -2.38
N MET A 31 9.02 4.38 -1.83
CA MET A 31 8.04 3.86 -0.88
C MET A 31 7.86 4.78 0.35
N TRP A 32 8.87 5.57 0.74
CA TRP A 32 8.73 6.61 1.76
C TRP A 32 7.78 7.74 1.38
N GLU A 33 7.85 8.23 0.14
CA GLU A 33 6.94 9.29 -0.36
C GLU A 33 5.51 8.77 -0.44
N ILE A 34 5.36 7.50 -0.87
CA ILE A 34 4.07 6.80 -0.87
C ILE A 34 3.49 6.71 0.55
N LEU A 35 4.30 6.30 1.54
CA LEU A 35 3.89 6.28 2.94
C LEU A 35 3.45 7.67 3.41
N HIS A 36 4.21 8.74 3.12
CA HIS A 36 3.88 10.08 3.57
C HIS A 36 2.50 10.55 3.09
N ARG A 37 2.12 10.20 1.85
CA ARG A 37 0.76 10.49 1.32
C ARG A 37 -0.31 9.59 1.91
N TYR A 38 0.05 8.41 2.41
CA TYR A 38 -0.87 7.46 3.03
C TYR A 38 -1.13 7.74 4.52
N LEU A 39 -0.20 8.40 5.22
CA LEU A 39 -0.31 8.75 6.65
C LEU A 39 -1.61 9.47 7.06
N PRO A 40 -2.20 10.39 6.26
CA PRO A 40 -3.48 11.01 6.58
C PRO A 40 -4.65 10.01 6.73
N TYR A 41 -4.55 8.83 6.13
CA TYR A 41 -5.56 7.77 6.21
C TYR A 41 -5.26 6.76 7.31
N ASN A 42 -3.98 6.55 7.62
CA ASN A 42 -3.55 5.73 8.74
C ASN A 42 -2.24 6.28 9.31
N ALA A 43 -2.36 7.01 10.43
CA ALA A 43 -1.23 7.63 11.11
C ALA A 43 -0.17 6.62 11.60
N HIS A 44 -0.55 5.35 11.75
CA HIS A 44 0.32 4.26 12.20
C HIS A 44 0.92 3.46 11.04
N ALA A 45 0.67 3.82 9.78
CA ALA A 45 1.14 3.04 8.63
C ALA A 45 2.67 2.91 8.54
N ALA A 46 3.42 3.79 9.21
CA ALA A 46 4.87 3.72 9.31
C ALA A 46 5.37 2.52 10.15
N SER A 47 4.57 2.01 11.10
CA SER A 47 4.93 0.84 11.89
C SER A 47 4.55 -0.48 11.21
N TYR A 48 3.78 -0.44 10.12
CA TYR A 48 3.30 -1.64 9.45
C TYR A 48 4.36 -2.21 8.51
N THR A 49 4.32 -3.52 8.25
CA THR A 49 5.17 -4.14 7.24
C THR A 49 4.49 -4.07 5.88
N TRP A 50 5.07 -3.32 4.94
CA TRP A 50 4.59 -3.17 3.57
C TRP A 50 5.08 -4.33 2.69
N LYS A 51 4.16 -4.94 1.93
CA LYS A 51 4.45 -6.12 1.10
C LYS A 51 3.78 -6.08 -0.26
N HIS A 52 4.44 -6.65 -1.26
CA HIS A 52 3.86 -6.98 -2.56
C HIS A 52 4.14 -8.45 -2.87
N GLU A 53 3.13 -9.20 -3.31
CA GLU A 53 3.22 -10.65 -3.54
C GLU A 53 3.88 -11.44 -2.38
N GLY A 54 3.60 -11.02 -1.14
CA GLY A 54 4.17 -11.62 0.07
C GLY A 54 5.64 -11.25 0.37
N LYS A 55 6.32 -10.55 -0.54
CA LYS A 55 7.69 -10.03 -0.32
C LYS A 55 7.64 -8.68 0.38
N LYS A 56 8.54 -8.46 1.33
CA LYS A 56 8.69 -7.18 2.02
C LYS A 56 9.30 -6.15 1.06
N LEU A 57 8.71 -4.95 1.03
CA LEU A 57 9.21 -3.83 0.23
C LEU A 57 10.38 -3.15 0.93
N ASN A 58 11.34 -2.67 0.14
CA ASN A 58 12.37 -1.74 0.59
C ASN A 58 11.80 -0.31 0.52
N MET A 59 11.85 0.40 1.65
CA MET A 59 11.25 1.73 1.77
C MET A 59 12.04 2.82 1.03
N ASP A 60 13.33 2.59 0.80
CA ASP A 60 14.19 3.53 0.07
C ASP A 60 14.09 3.38 -1.46
N TYR A 61 13.37 2.35 -1.92
CA TYR A 61 13.24 2.01 -3.34
C TYR A 61 11.93 2.51 -3.92
N THR A 62 11.91 2.72 -5.24
CA THR A 62 10.68 2.98 -6.00
C THR A 62 9.81 1.72 -6.13
N LEU A 63 8.61 1.86 -6.70
CA LEU A 63 7.78 0.72 -7.05
C LEU A 63 8.50 -0.25 -8.00
N GLU A 64 9.10 0.27 -9.07
CA GLU A 64 9.81 -0.53 -10.08
C GLU A 64 11.04 -1.24 -9.48
N GLU A 65 11.83 -0.56 -8.65
CA GLU A 65 12.99 -1.17 -7.96
C GLU A 65 12.56 -2.27 -6.97
N ASN A 66 11.34 -2.18 -6.43
CA ASN A 66 10.71 -3.24 -5.65
C ASN A 66 10.06 -4.35 -6.50
N GLY A 67 10.15 -4.26 -7.83
CA GLY A 67 9.59 -5.22 -8.78
C GLY A 67 8.11 -5.00 -9.11
N ILE A 68 7.52 -3.86 -8.71
CA ILE A 68 6.16 -3.46 -9.06
C ILE A 68 6.25 -2.54 -10.28
N ARG A 69 6.23 -3.13 -11.48
CA ARG A 69 6.40 -2.40 -12.73
C ARG A 69 5.07 -1.88 -13.25
N ASP A 70 5.15 -0.81 -14.02
CA ASP A 70 4.05 -0.39 -14.89
C ASP A 70 3.99 -1.38 -16.08
N GLU A 71 2.86 -2.05 -16.22
CA GLU A 71 2.63 -3.09 -17.24
C GLU A 71 1.72 -2.59 -18.37
N ASP A 72 1.35 -1.30 -18.38
CA ASP A 72 0.42 -0.72 -19.37
C ASP A 72 0.90 -0.96 -20.82
N GLU A 73 2.18 -0.76 -21.11
CA GLU A 73 2.75 -1.02 -22.44
C GLU A 73 2.67 -2.51 -22.85
N GLU A 74 2.81 -3.43 -21.89
CA GLU A 74 2.72 -4.87 -22.14
C GLU A 74 1.27 -5.30 -22.36
N PHE A 75 0.34 -4.76 -21.59
CA PHE A 75 -1.08 -4.99 -21.80
C PHE A 75 -1.56 -4.46 -23.15
N ASP A 76 -1.13 -3.26 -23.54
CA ASP A 76 -1.42 -2.71 -24.86
C ASP A 76 -0.87 -3.60 -25.98
N TYR A 77 0.39 -4.04 -25.87
CA TYR A 77 1.01 -4.94 -26.85
C TYR A 77 0.28 -6.27 -26.99
N LEU A 78 -0.18 -6.84 -25.86
CA LEU A 78 -0.93 -8.10 -25.81
C LEU A 78 -2.43 -7.93 -26.08
N ASN A 79 -2.91 -6.70 -26.33
CA ASN A 79 -4.32 -6.36 -26.49
C ASN A 79 -5.18 -6.87 -25.30
N MET A 80 -4.64 -6.69 -24.09
CA MET A 80 -5.29 -6.97 -22.81
C MET A 80 -5.93 -5.69 -22.26
N ASP A 81 -7.02 -5.83 -21.53
CA ASP A 81 -7.63 -4.70 -20.82
C ASP A 81 -6.84 -4.42 -19.54
N GLY A 82 -5.97 -3.41 -19.58
CA GLY A 82 -5.14 -2.98 -18.45
C GLY A 82 -5.95 -2.52 -17.23
N THR A 83 -7.24 -2.23 -17.38
CA THR A 83 -8.10 -1.85 -16.25
C THR A 83 -8.48 -3.04 -15.35
N LEU A 84 -8.25 -4.27 -15.81
CA LEU A 84 -8.57 -5.49 -15.06
C LEU A 84 -7.51 -5.85 -14.02
N TYR A 85 -6.31 -5.28 -14.12
CA TYR A 85 -5.21 -5.55 -13.22
C TYR A 85 -4.74 -4.27 -12.53
N THR A 86 -4.58 -4.33 -11.21
CA THR A 86 -3.95 -3.26 -10.44
C THR A 86 -3.08 -3.91 -9.38
N PRO A 87 -1.76 -3.63 -9.36
CA PRO A 87 -0.88 -4.21 -8.37
C PRO A 87 -1.31 -3.78 -6.96
N ALA A 88 -1.29 -4.72 -6.02
CA ALA A 88 -1.69 -4.48 -4.65
C ALA A 88 -0.47 -4.44 -3.71
N ILE A 89 -0.43 -3.45 -2.83
CA ILE A 89 0.49 -3.40 -1.71
C ILE A 89 -0.29 -3.68 -0.42
N LEU A 90 0.13 -4.70 0.31
CA LEU A 90 -0.49 -5.14 1.54
C LEU A 90 0.28 -4.58 2.73
N LEU A 91 -0.45 -3.99 3.68
CA LEU A 91 0.12 -3.54 4.93
C LEU A 91 -0.23 -4.56 6.02
N HIS A 92 0.80 -5.17 6.59
CA HIS A 92 0.66 -6.11 7.70
C HIS A 92 0.88 -5.37 9.01
N PHE A 93 -0.12 -5.38 9.89
CA PHE A 93 0.01 -4.88 11.25
C PHE A 93 1.13 -5.63 11.98
N ASN A 94 2.05 -4.88 12.57
CA ASN A 94 3.02 -5.42 13.51
C ASN A 94 2.45 -5.19 14.92
N ASP A 95 2.47 -6.20 15.78
CA ASP A 95 2.09 -6.05 17.20
C ASP A 95 3.25 -5.40 17.97
N ASP A 96 3.64 -4.21 17.54
CA ASP A 96 4.58 -3.34 18.22
C ASP A 96 3.80 -2.29 19.02
N LEU A 97 4.14 -2.13 20.30
CA LEU A 97 3.57 -1.09 21.17
C LEU A 97 4.04 0.28 20.66
N THR A 98 3.31 0.83 19.69
CA THR A 98 3.50 2.20 19.20
C THR A 98 2.44 3.08 19.86
N GLU A 99 2.76 3.62 21.05
CA GLU A 99 1.99 4.71 21.65
C GLU A 99 2.45 6.04 21.03
N LEU A 100 1.48 6.89 20.65
CA LEU A 100 1.66 8.19 20.01
C LEU A 100 2.41 9.20 20.89
#